data_AF-A0A845A729-F1
#
_entry.id   AF-A0A845A729-F1
#
_cell.length_a   1.000
_cell.length_b   1.000
_cell.length_c   1.000
_cell.angle_alpha   90.00
_cell.angle_beta   90.00
_cell.angle_gamma   90.00
#
_symmetry.space_group_name_H-M   'P 1'
#
loop_
_entity.id
_entity.type
_entity.pdbx_description
1 polymer ?
#
loop_
_entity_poly.entity_id
_entity_poly.type
_entity_poly.pdbx_seq_one_letter_code
_entity_poly.pdbx_strand_id
1 'polypeptide(L)'
;MHDHALQQHQTPHPFGCKECGRTFSDQRGLDRHQAGRHQNAPVCLECGQETKLVGGREIYPHRADLYKLNFYRCACGAYCGCHKGTTSPLGKPCGQETRKARSEAHVAFDPLWKTGRMERKQAYAWLSEVTGIPSERCHIGMMDADEARDVVAAVQQFTKEERVQA
;
A
#
# COMPACT_ATOMS: atom_id res chain seq x y z
N MET A 1 19.79 26.88 45.35
CA MET A 1 19.76 27.42 43.97
C MET A 1 20.65 26.52 43.13
N HIS A 2 20.08 25.58 42.40
CA HIS A 2 20.81 24.84 41.36
C HIS A 2 19.92 24.82 40.12
N ASP A 3 20.20 25.75 39.21
CA ASP A 3 19.62 25.86 37.88
C ASP A 3 20.06 24.66 37.04
N HIS A 4 19.14 23.74 36.77
CA HIS A 4 19.30 22.74 35.73
C HIS A 4 18.77 23.32 34.41
N ALA A 5 19.60 24.11 33.73
CA ALA A 5 19.32 24.55 32.37
C ALA A 5 19.43 23.34 31.42
N LEU A 6 18.28 22.80 31.00
CA LEU A 6 18.19 21.85 29.90
C LEU A 6 18.57 22.56 28.60
N GLN A 7 19.85 22.55 28.27
CA GLN A 7 20.34 23.01 26.99
C GLN A 7 19.83 22.03 25.92
N GLN A 8 18.73 22.39 25.27
CA GLN A 8 18.21 21.68 24.12
C GLN A 8 19.30 21.73 23.04
N HIS A 9 19.85 20.58 22.66
CA HIS A 9 20.67 20.46 21.46
C HIS A 9 19.82 20.85 20.25
N GLN A 10 19.87 22.13 19.86
CA GLN A 10 19.37 22.58 18.57
C GLN A 10 20.42 22.17 17.53
N THR A 11 20.37 20.92 17.08
CA THR A 11 21.10 20.57 15.86
C THR A 11 20.53 21.40 14.73
N PRO A 12 21.30 22.33 14.12
CA PRO A 12 20.82 23.03 12.93
C PRO A 12 20.54 21.96 11.88
N HIS A 13 19.32 21.98 11.34
CA HIS A 13 18.90 21.09 10.26
C HIS A 13 18.76 21.92 8.97
N PRO A 14 19.89 22.35 8.36
CA PRO A 14 19.87 23.31 7.25
C PRO A 14 19.30 22.70 5.95
N PHE A 15 19.16 21.37 5.88
CA PHE A 15 18.73 20.66 4.69
C PHE A 15 17.23 20.35 4.77
N GLY A 16 16.40 21.16 4.10
CA GLY A 16 14.95 20.98 4.03
C GLY A 16 14.49 20.29 2.75
N CYS A 17 13.59 19.33 2.86
CA CYS A 17 12.92 18.73 1.71
C CYS A 17 11.88 19.71 1.13
N LYS A 18 12.01 20.07 -0.14
CA LYS A 18 11.07 20.98 -0.83
C LYS A 18 9.65 20.43 -0.99
N GLU A 19 9.51 19.10 -0.99
CA GLU A 19 8.24 18.41 -1.26
C GLU A 19 7.41 18.18 0.02
N CYS A 20 8.06 17.96 1.17
CA CYS A 20 7.36 17.68 2.44
C CYS A 20 7.76 18.57 3.62
N GLY A 21 8.70 19.50 3.46
CA GLY A 21 9.12 20.44 4.50
C GLY A 21 9.95 19.84 5.64
N ARG A 22 10.23 18.53 5.63
CA ARG A 22 11.04 17.88 6.66
C ARG A 22 12.50 18.32 6.58
N THR A 23 13.11 18.59 7.73
CA THR A 23 14.50 19.06 7.84
C THR A 23 15.44 17.95 8.32
N PHE A 24 16.69 17.99 7.85
CA PHE A 24 17.72 16.98 8.11
C PHE A 24 19.03 17.65 8.56
N SER A 25 19.82 16.92 9.35
CA SER A 25 21.12 17.37 9.85
C SER A 25 22.21 17.37 8.77
N ASP A 26 22.07 16.56 7.71
CA ASP A 26 23.02 16.49 6.59
C ASP A 26 22.30 16.32 5.23
N GLN A 27 23.00 16.67 4.15
CA GLN A 27 22.50 16.56 2.77
C GLN A 27 22.22 15.09 2.40
N ARG A 28 23.08 14.16 2.80
CA ARG A 28 22.91 12.72 2.54
C ARG A 28 21.62 12.16 3.15
N GLY A 29 21.22 12.64 4.33
CA GLY A 29 19.95 12.30 4.97
C GLY A 29 18.75 12.82 4.17
N LEU A 30 18.86 14.03 3.63
CA LEU A 30 17.88 14.61 2.71
C LEU A 30 17.81 13.81 1.39
N ASP A 31 18.94 13.49 0.77
CA ASP A 31 19.00 12.74 -0.50
C ASP A 31 18.34 11.36 -0.35
N ARG A 32 18.71 10.61 0.70
CA ARG A 32 18.08 9.31 1.02
C ARG A 32 16.59 9.45 1.29
N HIS A 33 16.17 10.54 1.94
CA HIS A 33 14.77 10.82 2.15
C HIS A 33 14.03 11.05 0.83
N GLN A 34 14.55 11.88 -0.06
CA GLN A 34 13.91 12.17 -1.34
C GLN A 34 13.84 10.94 -2.24
N ALA A 35 14.93 10.16 -2.31
CA ALA A 35 14.97 8.91 -3.06
C ALA A 35 13.97 7.87 -2.54
N GLY A 36 13.81 7.76 -1.22
CA GLY A 36 12.93 6.77 -0.59
C GLY A 36 11.46 7.19 -0.48
N ARG A 37 11.16 8.51 -0.50
CA ARG A 37 9.81 9.02 -0.23
C ARG A 37 9.12 9.66 -1.43
N HIS A 38 9.89 10.12 -2.42
CA HIS A 38 9.35 10.86 -3.55
C HIS A 38 9.68 10.21 -4.90
N GLN A 39 10.91 9.75 -5.12
CA GLN A 39 11.32 9.19 -6.42
C GLN A 39 10.56 7.92 -6.84
N ASN A 40 10.03 7.14 -5.90
CA ASN A 40 9.28 5.90 -6.16
C ASN A 40 7.85 5.95 -5.59
N ALA A 41 7.27 7.15 -5.47
CA ALA A 41 5.90 7.30 -5.01
C ALA A 41 4.92 6.68 -6.03
N PRO A 42 3.98 5.82 -5.62
CA PRO A 42 3.02 5.24 -6.55
C PRO A 42 2.03 6.32 -7.03
N VAL A 43 1.66 6.27 -8.30
CA VAL A 43 0.60 7.13 -8.85
C VAL A 43 -0.78 6.64 -8.44
N CYS A 44 -1.73 7.56 -8.31
CA CYS A 44 -3.13 7.23 -8.02
C CYS A 44 -3.74 6.41 -9.14
N LEU A 45 -4.44 5.32 -8.80
CA LEU A 45 -5.10 4.48 -9.79
C LEU A 45 -6.29 5.19 -10.47
N GLU A 46 -7.00 6.03 -9.73
CA GLU A 46 -8.28 6.60 -10.19
C GLU A 46 -8.10 7.91 -10.97
N CYS A 47 -7.15 8.76 -10.57
CA CYS A 47 -6.93 10.05 -11.24
C CYS A 47 -5.56 10.19 -11.91
N GLY A 48 -4.67 9.19 -11.79
CA GLY A 48 -3.33 9.22 -12.38
C GLY A 48 -2.36 10.22 -11.76
N GLN A 49 -2.81 11.01 -10.78
CA GLN A 49 -1.99 12.06 -10.15
C GLN A 49 -0.96 11.47 -9.18
N GLU A 50 0.08 12.26 -8.95
CA GLU A 50 1.11 11.96 -7.95
C GLU A 50 0.52 11.82 -6.55
N THR A 51 1.19 11.03 -5.72
CA THR A 51 0.81 10.86 -4.32
C THR A 51 1.94 11.29 -3.40
N LYS A 52 1.56 11.66 -2.18
CA LYS A 52 2.48 12.13 -1.16
C LYS A 52 2.52 11.13 -0.03
N LEU A 53 3.70 10.90 0.52
CA LEU A 53 3.83 10.08 1.70
C LEU A 53 3.37 10.84 2.95
N VAL A 54 2.40 10.27 3.66
CA VAL A 54 1.78 10.82 4.87
C VAL A 54 1.82 9.80 6.02
N GLY A 55 1.61 10.28 7.25
CA GLY A 55 1.47 9.43 8.42
C GLY A 55 0.04 8.95 8.64
N GLY A 56 -0.13 7.83 9.34
CA GLY A 56 -1.46 7.24 9.57
C GLY A 56 -2.43 8.11 10.35
N ARG A 57 -1.96 9.13 11.07
CA ARG A 57 -2.83 10.12 11.73
C ARG A 57 -3.69 10.89 10.71
N GLU A 58 -3.16 11.14 9.53
CA GLU A 58 -3.87 11.89 8.49
C GLU A 58 -4.97 11.06 7.83
N ILE A 59 -4.71 9.76 7.64
CA ILE A 59 -5.68 8.83 7.04
C ILE A 59 -6.70 8.35 8.05
N TYR A 60 -6.26 8.06 9.27
CA TYR A 60 -7.06 7.49 10.34
C TYR A 60 -6.90 8.31 11.64
N PRO A 61 -7.52 9.50 11.74
CA PRO A 61 -7.35 10.39 12.89
C PRO A 61 -7.93 9.83 14.20
N HIS A 62 -8.70 8.75 14.14
CA HIS A 62 -9.30 8.09 15.30
C HIS A 62 -8.60 6.76 15.68
N ARG A 63 -7.50 6.39 15.01
CA ARG A 63 -6.79 5.13 15.20
C ARG A 63 -5.33 5.37 15.58
N ALA A 64 -5.10 5.64 16.87
CA ALA A 64 -3.77 5.96 17.40
C ALA A 64 -2.73 4.86 17.14
N ASP A 65 -3.16 3.60 17.05
CA ASP A 65 -2.33 2.45 16.71
C ASP A 65 -1.71 2.55 15.30
N LEU A 66 -2.33 3.30 14.40
CA LEU A 66 -1.87 3.45 13.01
C LEU A 66 -1.04 4.72 12.79
N TYR A 67 -0.95 5.64 13.76
CA TYR A 67 -0.34 6.97 13.54
C TYR A 67 1.10 6.92 13.03
N LYS A 68 1.87 5.93 13.45
CA LYS A 68 3.29 5.77 13.08
C LYS A 68 3.49 5.06 11.73
N LEU A 69 2.43 4.53 11.13
CA LEU A 69 2.51 3.84 9.85
C LEU A 69 2.56 4.86 8.71
N ASN A 70 3.24 4.48 7.63
CA ASN A 70 3.35 5.30 6.43
C ASN A 70 2.26 4.92 5.42
N PHE A 71 1.70 5.92 4.75
CA PHE A 71 0.72 5.79 3.69
C PHE A 71 1.11 6.70 2.54
N TYR A 72 0.76 6.35 1.30
CA TYR A 72 0.72 7.30 0.21
C TYR A 72 -0.70 7.79 0.01
N ARG A 73 -0.90 9.09 -0.06
CA ARG A 73 -2.20 9.75 -0.22
C ARG A 73 -2.19 10.64 -1.46
N CYS A 74 -3.24 10.53 -2.26
CA CYS A 74 -3.54 11.43 -3.36
C CYS A 74 -4.46 12.57 -2.89
N ALA A 75 -4.40 13.72 -3.55
CA ALA A 75 -5.28 14.84 -3.30
C ALA A 75 -6.78 14.51 -3.50
N CYS A 76 -7.11 13.55 -4.39
CA CYS A 76 -8.49 13.07 -4.56
C CYS A 76 -9.03 12.25 -3.37
N GLY A 77 -8.20 11.95 -2.37
CA GLY A 77 -8.57 11.14 -1.21
C GLY A 77 -8.21 9.67 -1.32
N ALA A 78 -7.79 9.18 -2.50
CA ALA A 78 -7.24 7.84 -2.67
C ALA A 78 -5.96 7.65 -1.84
N TYR A 79 -5.75 6.44 -1.31
CA TYR A 79 -4.54 6.14 -0.56
C TYR A 79 -4.15 4.65 -0.59
N CYS A 80 -2.89 4.36 -0.26
CA CYS A 80 -2.44 3.00 0.06
C CYS A 80 -1.52 3.02 1.29
N GLY A 81 -1.51 1.92 2.05
CA GLY A 81 -0.54 1.73 3.12
C GLY A 81 0.82 1.31 2.60
N CYS A 82 1.84 1.43 3.45
CA CYS A 82 3.17 0.87 3.22
C CYS A 82 3.43 -0.33 4.13
N HIS A 83 4.43 -1.14 3.79
CA HIS A 83 4.95 -2.14 4.72
C HIS A 83 5.48 -1.49 6.01
N LYS A 84 5.32 -2.17 7.14
CA LYS A 84 5.66 -1.64 8.47
C LYS A 84 7.14 -1.21 8.51
N GLY A 85 7.38 0.03 8.92
CA GLY A 85 8.74 0.58 9.03
C GLY A 85 9.38 1.00 7.70
N THR A 86 8.72 0.79 6.56
CA THR A 86 9.25 1.18 5.23
C THR A 86 8.32 2.17 4.53
N THR A 87 8.75 2.64 3.35
CA THR A 87 7.96 3.43 2.40
C THR A 87 7.61 2.64 1.16
N SER A 88 7.77 1.31 1.20
CA SER A 88 7.37 0.42 0.11
C SER A 88 5.84 0.27 0.14
N PRO A 89 5.13 0.69 -0.92
CA PRO A 89 3.68 0.66 -0.93
C PRO A 89 3.14 -0.77 -1.02
N LEU A 90 2.00 -1.03 -0.39
CA LEU A 90 1.28 -2.31 -0.48
C LEU A 90 0.54 -2.48 -1.82
N GLY A 91 0.45 -1.43 -2.62
CA GLY A 91 -0.27 -1.39 -3.89
C GLY A 91 -0.46 0.04 -4.39
N LYS A 92 -1.21 0.21 -5.48
CA LYS A 92 -1.55 1.54 -5.99
C LYS A 92 -2.58 2.24 -5.08
N PRO A 93 -2.37 3.52 -4.72
CA PRO A 93 -3.36 4.35 -4.06
C PRO A 93 -4.70 4.33 -4.80
N CYS A 94 -5.78 4.07 -4.08
CA CYS A 94 -7.13 3.99 -4.63
C CYS A 94 -8.18 4.40 -3.60
N GLY A 95 -9.40 4.64 -4.08
CA GLY A 95 -10.57 5.03 -3.31
C GLY A 95 -11.14 3.87 -2.48
N GLN A 96 -12.22 4.15 -1.77
CA GLN A 96 -12.82 3.19 -0.84
C GLN A 96 -13.38 1.95 -1.54
N GLU A 97 -14.02 2.14 -2.69
CA GLU A 97 -14.64 1.05 -3.47
C GLU A 97 -13.59 0.02 -3.91
N THR A 98 -12.54 0.48 -4.60
CA THR A 98 -11.43 -0.38 -5.02
C THR A 98 -10.75 -1.08 -3.85
N ARG A 99 -10.54 -0.38 -2.72
CA ARG A 99 -9.96 -1.00 -1.51
C ARG A 99 -10.86 -2.09 -0.93
N LYS A 100 -12.18 -1.90 -0.95
CA LYS A 100 -13.14 -2.90 -0.51
C LYS A 100 -13.12 -4.12 -1.44
N ALA A 101 -13.20 -3.91 -2.76
CA ALA A 101 -13.14 -4.98 -3.75
C ALA A 101 -11.84 -5.80 -3.64
N ARG A 102 -10.68 -5.15 -3.50
CA ARG A 102 -9.39 -5.83 -3.27
C ARG A 102 -9.37 -6.62 -1.95
N SER A 103 -9.99 -6.09 -0.89
CA SER A 103 -10.08 -6.82 0.38
C SER A 103 -10.92 -8.09 0.24
N GLU A 104 -12.04 -8.01 -0.49
CA GLU A 104 -12.90 -9.17 -0.78
C GLU A 104 -12.18 -10.20 -1.66
N ALA A 105 -11.45 -9.74 -2.69
CA ALA A 105 -10.60 -10.57 -3.52
C ALA A 105 -9.56 -11.34 -2.69
N HIS A 106 -8.86 -10.68 -1.76
CA HIS A 106 -7.94 -11.36 -0.85
C HIS A 106 -8.64 -12.40 0.03
N VAL A 107 -9.82 -12.08 0.56
CA VAL A 107 -10.59 -13.02 1.40
C VAL A 107 -10.98 -14.28 0.61
N ALA A 108 -11.37 -14.13 -0.66
CA ALA A 108 -11.73 -15.25 -1.52
C ALA A 108 -10.49 -16.04 -1.99
N PHE A 109 -9.47 -15.35 -2.49
CA PHE A 109 -8.34 -15.94 -3.18
C PHE A 109 -7.24 -16.48 -2.26
N ASP A 110 -6.91 -15.77 -1.18
CA ASP A 110 -5.81 -16.18 -0.29
C ASP A 110 -5.97 -17.59 0.30
N PRO A 111 -7.17 -18.06 0.70
CA PRO A 111 -7.37 -19.41 1.18
C PRO A 111 -6.88 -20.49 0.22
N LEU A 112 -6.99 -20.28 -1.11
CA LEU A 112 -6.57 -21.28 -2.09
C LEU A 112 -5.12 -21.71 -1.87
N TRP A 113 -4.22 -20.78 -1.53
CA TRP A 113 -2.82 -21.09 -1.28
C TRP A 113 -2.41 -21.07 0.19
N LYS A 114 -3.15 -20.39 1.07
CA LYS A 114 -2.85 -20.39 2.52
C LYS A 114 -3.25 -21.68 3.22
N THR A 115 -4.26 -22.40 2.72
CA THR A 115 -4.68 -23.69 3.29
C THR A 115 -3.95 -24.89 2.68
N GLY A 116 -3.10 -24.65 1.67
CA GLY A 116 -2.38 -25.70 0.97
C GLY A 116 -3.17 -26.41 -0.14
N ARG A 117 -4.35 -25.89 -0.54
CA ARG A 117 -5.12 -26.44 -1.68
C ARG A 117 -4.39 -26.32 -3.02
N MET A 118 -3.58 -25.27 -3.17
CA MET A 118 -2.66 -25.09 -4.30
C MET A 118 -1.41 -24.34 -3.85
N GLU A 119 -0.29 -24.48 -4.57
CA GLU A 119 0.88 -23.64 -4.31
C GLU A 119 0.57 -22.18 -4.67
N ARG A 120 1.15 -21.21 -3.96
CA ARG A 120 0.93 -19.78 -4.23
C ARG A 120 1.24 -19.41 -5.68
N LYS A 121 2.31 -19.96 -6.26
CA LYS A 121 2.69 -19.71 -7.66
C LYS A 121 1.62 -20.25 -8.63
N GLN A 122 1.11 -21.45 -8.36
CA GLN A 122 0.03 -22.06 -9.15
C GLN A 122 -1.26 -21.24 -9.03
N ALA A 123 -1.60 -20.74 -7.84
CA ALA A 123 -2.78 -19.90 -7.62
C ALA A 123 -2.76 -18.64 -8.50
N TYR A 124 -1.63 -17.94 -8.57
CA TYR A 124 -1.52 -16.74 -9.40
C TYR A 124 -1.45 -17.05 -10.90
N ALA A 125 -0.85 -18.18 -11.28
CA ALA A 125 -0.86 -18.63 -12.68
C ALA A 125 -2.29 -18.95 -13.15
N TRP A 126 -3.03 -19.74 -12.35
CA TRP A 126 -4.44 -20.03 -12.57
C TRP A 126 -5.27 -18.73 -12.63
N LEU A 127 -5.06 -17.80 -11.69
CA LEU A 127 -5.79 -16.55 -11.67
C LEU A 127 -5.55 -15.72 -12.95
N SER A 128 -4.30 -15.66 -13.41
CA SER A 128 -3.93 -14.99 -14.66
C SER A 128 -4.63 -15.60 -15.87
N GLU A 129 -4.69 -16.93 -15.93
CA GLU A 129 -5.35 -17.66 -17.02
C GLU A 129 -6.86 -17.42 -17.07
N VAL A 130 -7.55 -17.51 -15.93
CA VAL A 130 -9.02 -17.41 -15.89
C VAL A 130 -9.54 -15.97 -15.99
N THR A 131 -8.77 -14.99 -15.52
CA THR A 131 -9.15 -13.57 -15.60
C THR A 131 -8.59 -12.87 -16.84
N GLY A 132 -7.60 -13.47 -17.51
CA GLY A 132 -6.83 -12.81 -18.57
C GLY A 132 -5.90 -11.69 -18.07
N ILE A 133 -5.83 -11.44 -16.77
CA ILE A 133 -4.96 -10.39 -16.19
C ILE A 133 -3.50 -10.86 -16.30
N PRO A 134 -2.59 -10.08 -16.93
CA PRO A 134 -1.19 -10.48 -17.06
C PRO A 134 -0.53 -10.71 -15.70
N SER A 135 0.35 -11.72 -15.60
CA SER A 135 1.07 -12.07 -14.37
C SER A 135 1.71 -10.88 -13.64
N GLU A 136 2.23 -9.91 -14.39
CA GLU A 136 2.87 -8.68 -13.88
C GLU A 136 1.90 -7.75 -13.12
N ARG A 137 0.61 -7.79 -13.48
CA ARG A 137 -0.49 -7.03 -12.85
C ARG A 137 -1.42 -7.89 -12.00
N CYS A 138 -1.21 -9.20 -11.98
CA CYS A 138 -2.05 -10.18 -11.28
C CYS A 138 -1.94 -10.11 -9.74
N HIS A 139 -1.10 -9.23 -9.20
CA HIS A 139 -1.10 -8.93 -7.78
C HIS A 139 -2.34 -8.08 -7.42
N ILE A 140 -3.21 -8.57 -6.53
CA ILE A 140 -4.48 -7.91 -6.15
C ILE A 140 -4.32 -6.43 -5.76
N GLY A 141 -3.23 -6.07 -5.05
CA GLY A 141 -2.88 -4.68 -4.73
C GLY A 141 -2.65 -3.74 -5.94
N MET A 142 -2.61 -4.25 -7.17
CA MET A 142 -2.45 -3.48 -8.40
C MET A 142 -3.75 -3.38 -9.21
N MET A 143 -4.76 -4.19 -8.89
CA MET A 143 -6.00 -4.32 -9.65
C MET A 143 -6.96 -3.15 -9.43
N ASP A 144 -7.74 -2.76 -10.43
CA ASP A 144 -8.90 -1.89 -10.19
C ASP A 144 -10.07 -2.64 -9.52
N ALA A 145 -11.20 -1.95 -9.35
CA ALA A 145 -12.36 -2.51 -8.66
C ALA A 145 -13.00 -3.66 -9.47
N ASP A 146 -13.00 -3.59 -10.79
CA ASP A 146 -13.60 -4.59 -11.67
C ASP A 146 -12.71 -5.81 -11.77
N GLU A 147 -11.41 -5.63 -12.02
CA GLU A 147 -10.41 -6.69 -11.98
C GLU A 147 -10.46 -7.46 -10.64
N ALA A 148 -10.59 -6.75 -9.51
CA ALA A 148 -10.71 -7.39 -8.19
C ALA A 148 -12.04 -8.15 -7.99
N ARG A 149 -13.15 -7.69 -8.58
CA ARG A 149 -14.42 -8.44 -8.56
C ARG A 149 -14.35 -9.69 -9.40
N ASP A 150 -13.66 -9.63 -10.55
CA ASP A 150 -13.45 -10.79 -11.42
C ASP A 150 -12.67 -11.88 -10.69
N VAL A 151 -11.69 -11.52 -9.85
CA VAL A 151 -11.02 -12.49 -8.95
C VAL A 151 -12.02 -13.20 -8.05
N VAL A 152 -12.92 -12.46 -7.40
CA VAL A 152 -13.94 -13.06 -6.51
C VAL A 152 -14.86 -14.00 -7.29
N ALA A 153 -15.34 -13.58 -8.46
CA ALA A 153 -16.20 -14.39 -9.32
C ALA A 153 -15.51 -15.68 -9.77
N ALA A 154 -14.25 -15.59 -10.22
CA ALA A 154 -13.45 -16.73 -10.65
C ALA A 154 -13.26 -17.76 -9.53
N VAL A 155 -12.93 -17.31 -8.31
CA VAL A 155 -12.77 -18.21 -7.15
C VAL A 155 -14.09 -18.87 -6.76
N GLN A 156 -15.19 -18.12 -6.79
CA GLN A 156 -16.52 -18.68 -6.50
C GLN A 156 -16.94 -19.73 -7.53
N GLN A 157 -16.60 -19.53 -8.81
CA GLN A 157 -16.87 -20.51 -9.86
C GLN A 157 -16.03 -21.77 -9.66
N PHE A 158 -14.72 -21.62 -9.46
CA PHE A 158 -13.79 -22.72 -9.21
C PHE A 158 -14.19 -23.59 -8.01
N THR A 159 -14.58 -22.95 -6.91
CA THR A 159 -15.04 -23.66 -5.70
C THR A 159 -16.38 -24.37 -5.88
N LYS A 160 -17.27 -23.85 -6.74
CA LYS A 160 -18.54 -24.54 -7.07
C LYS A 160 -18.27 -25.77 -7.94
N GLU A 161 -17.44 -25.65 -8.96
CA GLU A 161 -17.11 -26.73 -9.89
C GLU A 161 -16.48 -27.93 -9.18
N GLU A 162 -15.53 -27.70 -8.27
CA GLU A 162 -14.95 -28.79 -7.47
C GLU A 162 -15.99 -29.53 -6.60
N ARG A 163 -16.96 -28.80 -6.03
CA ARG A 163 -18.01 -29.42 -5.18
C ARG A 163 -19.00 -30.25 -5.98
N VAL A 164 -19.12 -30.03 -7.29
CA VAL A 164 -19.95 -30.83 -8.19
C VAL A 164 -19.21 -32.09 -8.66
N GLN A 165 -17.87 -32.07 -8.61
CA GLN A 165 -17.01 -33.17 -9.06
C GLN A 165 -16.52 -34.11 -7.93
N ALA A 166 -16.83 -33.79 -6.66
CA ALA A 166 -16.49 -34.58 -5.47
C ALA A 166 -17.70 -35.35 -4.93
#